data_AF-A0A519I5U5-F1
#
_entry.id   AF-A0A519I5U5-F1
#
_cell.length_a   1.000
_cell.length_b   1.000
_cell.length_c   1.000
_cell.angle_alpha   90.00
_cell.angle_beta   90.00
_cell.angle_gamma   90.00
#
_symmetry.space_group_name_H-M   'P 1'
#
loop_
_entity.id
_entity.type
_entity.pdbx_description
1 polymer ?
#
loop_
_entity_poly.entity_id
_entity_poly.type
_entity_poly.pdbx_seq_one_letter_code
_entity_poly.pdbx_strand_id
1 'polypeptide(L)'
;MTALFRWLNAPANWCGLLAATGVLVLKALGLLGGLGLGVAVLGYAGGLAVGAMWWGWPSFKEAEWEALEFKDEGDAREAMSRALAGVRRLTEHNPGNRIPGPLATRIQHLCAKLEGLLDQWERSKGQLPLQESFHARHIAISYLPDALNTYLSIPPQFATKKLLSNGMTAQATFEGVLAELEGKVEQLGDDLAGQDAQAFLRHSEFLKQKFGAKQP
;
A
#
# COMPACT_ATOMS: atom_id res chain seq x y z
N MET A 1 4.50 1.80 20.74
CA MET A 1 3.67 2.61 21.67
C MET A 1 2.66 3.46 20.88
N THR A 2 1.87 2.83 20.03
CA THR A 2 1.15 3.52 18.93
C THR A 2 -0.36 3.24 18.99
N ALA A 3 -0.77 2.00 19.31
CA ALA A 3 -2.18 1.61 19.38
C ALA A 3 -2.98 2.32 20.49
N LEU A 4 -2.40 2.47 21.69
CA LEU A 4 -3.09 3.07 22.84
C LEU A 4 -3.35 4.57 22.62
N PHE A 5 -2.38 5.27 22.01
CA PHE A 5 -2.49 6.69 21.66
C PHE A 5 -3.54 6.91 20.57
N ARG A 6 -3.65 5.99 19.60
CA ARG A 6 -4.63 6.04 18.52
C ARG A 6 -6.06 5.82 19.02
N TRP A 7 -6.23 4.91 19.97
CA TRP A 7 -7.50 4.69 20.64
C TRP A 7 -7.92 5.90 21.50
N LEU A 8 -6.98 6.52 22.22
CA LEU A 8 -7.20 7.77 22.96
C LEU A 8 -7.56 8.96 22.05
N ASN A 9 -6.98 9.05 20.86
CA ASN A 9 -7.27 10.12 19.89
C ASN A 9 -8.47 9.85 18.97
N ALA A 10 -9.18 8.73 19.14
CA ALA A 10 -10.35 8.43 18.34
C ALA A 10 -11.51 9.37 18.71
N PRO A 11 -12.17 10.05 17.75
CA PRO A 11 -13.24 11.01 18.04
C PRO A 11 -14.45 10.37 18.75
N ALA A 12 -14.71 9.09 18.52
CA ALA A 12 -15.74 8.32 19.24
C ALA A 12 -15.42 8.16 20.74
N ASN A 13 -14.13 8.03 21.10
CA ASN A 13 -13.69 7.92 22.50
C ASN A 13 -13.91 9.24 23.26
N TRP A 14 -13.69 10.37 22.58
CA TRP A 14 -13.91 11.70 23.15
C TRP A 14 -15.38 11.96 23.47
N CYS A 15 -16.31 11.43 22.65
CA CYS A 15 -17.74 11.50 22.94
C CYS A 15 -18.12 10.70 24.20
N GLY A 16 -17.56 9.49 24.35
CA GLY A 16 -17.71 8.69 25.56
C GLY A 16 -17.15 9.39 26.80
N LEU A 17 -15.93 9.95 26.70
CA LEU A 17 -15.30 10.71 27.77
C LEU A 17 -16.11 11.94 28.18
N LEU A 18 -16.58 12.75 27.23
CA LEU A 18 -17.41 13.93 27.52
C LEU A 18 -18.71 13.55 28.23
N ALA A 19 -19.39 12.49 27.77
CA ALA A 19 -20.60 12.00 28.40
C ALA A 19 -20.33 11.51 29.83
N ALA A 20 -19.25 10.76 30.04
CA ALA A 20 -18.85 10.28 31.37
C ALA A 20 -18.49 11.44 32.31
N THR A 21 -17.73 12.43 31.83
CA THR A 21 -17.38 13.62 32.61
C THR A 21 -18.63 14.41 32.99
N GLY A 22 -19.60 14.57 32.09
CA GLY A 22 -20.88 15.21 32.41
C GLY A 22 -21.64 14.52 33.53
N VAL A 23 -21.67 13.19 33.52
CA VAL A 23 -22.29 12.39 34.60
C VAL A 23 -21.54 12.53 35.93
N LEU A 24 -20.21 12.57 35.90
CA LEU A 24 -19.40 12.75 37.11
C LEU A 24 -19.56 14.15 37.71
N VAL A 25 -19.71 15.18 36.89
CA VAL A 25 -20.00 16.54 37.35
C VAL A 25 -21.39 16.60 38.01
N LEU A 26 -22.40 15.96 37.41
CA LEU A 26 -23.73 15.85 38.02
C LEU A 26 -23.69 15.08 39.36
N LYS A 27 -22.81 14.07 39.48
CA LYS A 27 -22.57 13.37 40.75
C LYS A 27 -21.88 14.27 41.78
N ALA A 28 -20.87 15.04 41.38
CA ALA A 28 -20.18 15.98 42.27
C ALA A 28 -21.10 17.09 42.79
N LEU A 29 -22.11 17.48 42.00
CA LEU A 29 -23.17 18.41 42.40
C LEU A 29 -24.26 17.77 43.28
N GLY A 30 -24.13 16.49 43.64
CA GLY A 30 -25.06 15.78 44.53
C GLY A 30 -26.38 15.35 43.89
N LEU A 31 -26.54 15.54 42.57
CA LEU A 31 -27.75 15.19 41.82
C LEU A 31 -27.85 13.68 41.51
N LEU A 32 -26.75 12.94 41.66
CA LEU A 32 -26.67 11.49 41.49
C LEU A 32 -26.19 10.85 42.79
N GLY A 33 -27.01 9.98 43.38
CA GLY A 33 -26.70 9.27 44.63
C GLY A 33 -25.55 8.24 44.51
N GLY A 34 -25.57 7.22 45.38
CA GLY A 34 -24.51 6.19 45.44
C GLY A 34 -24.18 5.53 44.10
N LEU A 35 -25.17 5.39 43.22
CA LEU A 35 -25.06 4.77 41.89
C LEU A 35 -24.37 5.63 40.82
N GLY A 36 -24.00 6.89 41.11
CA GLY A 36 -23.47 7.80 40.09
C GLY A 36 -22.20 7.33 39.36
N LEU A 37 -21.40 6.44 39.97
CA LEU A 37 -20.24 5.84 39.29
C LEU A 37 -20.68 4.81 38.23
N GLY A 38 -21.74 4.03 38.50
CA GLY A 38 -22.32 3.12 37.52
C GLY A 38 -22.97 3.86 36.35
N VAL A 39 -23.65 4.97 36.63
CA VAL A 39 -24.22 5.84 35.59
C VAL A 39 -23.11 6.44 34.71
N ALA A 40 -21.94 6.75 35.27
CA ALA A 40 -20.81 7.27 34.49
C ALA A 40 -20.24 6.24 33.51
N VAL A 41 -20.15 4.97 33.93
CA VAL A 41 -19.75 3.86 33.05
C VAL A 41 -20.76 3.65 31.92
N LEU A 42 -22.06 3.71 32.24
CA LEU A 42 -23.12 3.60 31.23
C LEU A 42 -23.13 4.81 30.28
N GLY A 43 -22.87 6.01 30.80
CA GLY A 43 -22.74 7.22 29.99
C GLY A 43 -21.55 7.16 29.03
N TYR A 44 -20.42 6.63 29.48
CA TYR A 44 -19.27 6.37 28.63
C TYR A 44 -19.62 5.37 27.51
N ALA A 45 -20.23 4.23 27.85
CA ALA A 45 -20.60 3.21 26.88
C ALA A 45 -21.63 3.72 25.86
N GLY A 46 -22.63 4.48 26.31
CA GLY A 46 -23.63 5.11 25.45
C GLY A 46 -23.02 6.17 24.53
N GLY A 47 -22.17 7.05 25.06
CA GLY A 47 -21.47 8.06 24.27
C GLY A 47 -20.51 7.45 23.24
N LEU A 48 -19.85 6.34 23.59
CA LEU A 48 -19.00 5.60 22.66
C LEU A 48 -19.83 4.92 21.56
N ALA A 49 -20.99 4.34 21.88
CA ALA A 49 -21.87 3.73 20.88
C ALA A 49 -22.41 4.76 19.88
N VAL A 50 -22.85 5.92 20.37
CA VAL A 50 -23.31 7.04 19.51
C VAL A 50 -22.16 7.61 18.68
N GLY A 51 -21.00 7.84 19.30
CA GLY A 51 -19.81 8.31 18.60
C GLY A 51 -19.33 7.33 17.54
N ALA A 52 -19.38 6.03 17.82
CA ALA A 52 -19.03 4.99 16.87
C ALA A 52 -20.04 4.88 15.72
N MET A 53 -21.32 5.18 15.96
CA MET A 53 -22.33 5.20 14.91
C MET A 53 -22.15 6.35 13.92
N TRP A 54 -21.63 7.51 14.37
CA TRP A 54 -21.44 8.69 13.52
C TRP A 54 -20.04 8.80 12.91
N TRP A 55 -19.00 8.34 13.62
CA TRP A 55 -17.59 8.46 13.21
C TRP A 55 -16.86 7.12 12.98
N GLY A 56 -17.52 5.99 13.22
CA GLY A 56 -16.93 4.66 13.09
C GLY A 56 -16.34 4.11 14.39
N TRP A 57 -16.25 2.77 14.48
CA TRP A 57 -15.82 2.08 15.70
C TRP A 57 -14.32 2.28 15.98
N PRO A 58 -13.91 2.58 17.22
CA PRO A 58 -12.50 2.72 17.56
C PRO A 58 -11.80 1.36 17.43
N SER A 59 -10.90 1.24 16.46
CA SER A 59 -10.13 0.03 16.18
C SER A 59 -8.77 0.06 16.88
N PHE A 60 -8.43 -1.03 17.59
CA PHE A 60 -7.10 -1.29 18.15
C PHE A 60 -6.12 -1.89 17.13
N LYS A 61 -6.62 -2.33 15.98
CA LYS A 61 -5.76 -2.93 14.95
C LYS A 61 -4.96 -1.83 14.27
N GLU A 62 -3.66 -2.05 14.12
CA GLU A 62 -2.85 -1.34 13.13
C GLU A 62 -3.62 -1.36 11.82
N ALA A 63 -3.55 -0.24 11.12
CA ALA A 63 -4.20 -0.15 9.83
C ALA A 63 -3.51 -1.20 8.95
N GLU A 64 -4.23 -2.06 8.21
CA GLU A 64 -3.56 -3.09 7.38
C GLU A 64 -2.56 -2.50 6.36
N TRP A 65 -2.58 -1.18 6.19
CA TRP A 65 -1.69 -0.33 5.41
C TRP A 65 -0.36 0.04 6.12
N GLU A 66 -0.27 -0.01 7.47
CA GLU A 66 1.01 0.08 8.21
C GLU A 66 1.85 -1.20 8.03
N ALA A 67 1.22 -2.32 7.62
CA ALA A 67 1.92 -3.56 7.29
C ALA A 67 2.61 -3.54 5.91
N LEU A 68 2.56 -2.42 5.18
CA LEU A 68 3.27 -2.24 3.91
C LEU A 68 4.73 -1.80 4.09
N GLU A 69 5.20 -1.59 5.32
CA GLU A 69 6.61 -1.31 5.60
C GLU A 69 7.41 -2.64 5.52
N PHE A 70 7.84 -3.00 4.32
CA PHE A 70 8.62 -4.21 4.08
C PHE A 70 10.11 -3.94 4.30
N LYS A 71 10.69 -4.56 5.32
CA LYS A 71 12.15 -4.60 5.51
C LYS A 71 12.81 -5.52 4.47
N ASP A 72 13.88 -5.02 3.87
CA ASP A 72 14.77 -5.77 2.97
C ASP A 72 15.66 -6.74 3.78
N GLU A 73 15.06 -7.78 4.36
CA GLU A 73 15.74 -8.85 5.08
C GLU A 73 15.40 -10.19 4.42
N GLY A 74 16.06 -10.55 3.30
CA GLY A 74 15.90 -11.85 2.64
C GLY A 74 16.31 -11.92 1.16
N ASP A 75 15.98 -13.04 0.50
CA ASP A 75 16.04 -13.17 -0.96
C ASP A 75 15.10 -12.11 -1.57
N ALA A 76 15.68 -11.20 -2.35
CA ALA A 76 14.97 -10.07 -2.92
C ALA A 76 13.75 -10.45 -3.76
N ARG A 77 13.76 -11.63 -4.37
CA ARG A 77 12.60 -12.16 -5.08
C ARG A 77 11.42 -12.34 -4.13
N GLU A 78 11.68 -12.93 -2.97
CA GLU A 78 10.65 -13.20 -1.97
C GLU A 78 10.11 -11.91 -1.36
N ALA A 79 10.97 -10.90 -1.17
CA ALA A 79 10.56 -9.58 -0.72
C ALA A 79 9.65 -8.89 -1.76
N MET A 80 10.03 -8.90 -3.04
CA MET A 80 9.22 -8.34 -4.13
C MET A 80 7.87 -9.06 -4.27
N SER A 81 7.87 -10.40 -4.31
CA SER A 81 6.63 -11.16 -4.47
C SER A 81 5.67 -10.97 -3.29
N ARG A 82 6.20 -10.85 -2.07
CA ARG A 82 5.42 -10.55 -0.87
C ARG A 82 4.82 -9.14 -0.91
N ALA A 83 5.59 -8.15 -1.35
CA ALA A 83 5.11 -6.77 -1.50
C ALA A 83 3.99 -6.67 -2.55
N LEU A 84 4.20 -7.25 -3.74
CA LEU A 84 3.21 -7.27 -4.82
C LEU A 84 1.93 -8.01 -4.41
N ALA A 85 2.07 -9.16 -3.73
CA ALA A 85 0.93 -9.89 -3.17
C ALA A 85 0.17 -9.06 -2.12
N GLY A 86 0.87 -8.28 -1.29
CA GLY A 86 0.26 -7.35 -0.33
C GLY A 86 -0.55 -6.27 -1.02
N VAL A 87 0.03 -5.58 -2.01
CA VAL A 87 -0.64 -4.55 -2.82
C VAL A 87 -1.88 -5.12 -3.52
N ARG A 88 -1.75 -6.32 -4.10
CA ARG A 88 -2.85 -7.00 -4.79
C ARG A 88 -3.99 -7.35 -3.84
N ARG A 89 -3.71 -7.95 -2.67
CA ARG A 89 -4.72 -8.27 -1.65
C ARG A 89 -5.44 -7.02 -1.17
N LEU A 90 -4.70 -5.93 -0.94
CA LEU A 90 -5.28 -4.66 -0.52
C LEU A 90 -6.21 -4.08 -1.60
N THR A 91 -5.80 -4.18 -2.86
CA THR A 91 -6.58 -3.73 -4.00
C THR A 91 -7.84 -4.59 -4.22
N GLU A 92 -7.77 -5.91 -4.01
CA GLU A 92 -8.91 -6.82 -4.10
C GLU A 92 -9.90 -6.63 -2.94
N HIS A 93 -9.40 -6.49 -1.71
CA HIS A 93 -10.24 -6.29 -0.53
C HIS A 93 -10.94 -4.92 -0.54
N ASN A 94 -10.26 -3.90 -1.07
CA ASN A 94 -10.73 -2.51 -1.22
C ASN A 94 -11.60 -2.02 -0.03
N PRO A 95 -11.04 -2.00 1.19
CA PRO A 95 -11.82 -1.70 2.38
C PRO A 95 -12.38 -0.28 2.33
N GLY A 96 -13.70 -0.16 2.46
CA GLY A 96 -14.41 1.11 2.37
C GLY A 96 -14.50 1.69 0.96
N ASN A 97 -14.32 0.86 -0.09
CA ASN A 97 -14.48 1.21 -1.51
C ASN A 97 -13.69 2.48 -1.90
N ARG A 98 -12.43 2.55 -1.46
CA ARG A 98 -11.57 3.73 -1.62
C ARG A 98 -10.83 3.78 -2.94
N ILE A 99 -10.68 2.63 -3.60
CA ILE A 99 -10.02 2.49 -4.89
C ILE A 99 -11.11 2.32 -5.95
N PRO A 100 -11.26 3.27 -6.91
CA PRO A 100 -12.18 3.11 -8.03
C PRO A 100 -11.82 1.89 -8.89
N GLY A 101 -12.81 1.23 -9.48
CA GLY A 101 -12.61 0.03 -10.30
C GLY A 101 -11.52 0.15 -11.39
N PRO A 102 -11.51 1.23 -12.21
CA PRO A 102 -10.48 1.42 -13.23
C PRO A 102 -9.06 1.50 -12.64
N LEU A 103 -8.94 2.15 -11.47
CA LEU A 103 -7.66 2.30 -10.78
C LEU A 103 -7.17 0.97 -10.20
N ALA A 104 -8.09 0.19 -9.62
CA ALA A 104 -7.80 -1.16 -9.14
C ALA A 104 -7.26 -2.05 -10.27
N THR A 105 -7.89 -2.01 -11.46
CA THR A 105 -7.43 -2.78 -12.63
C THR A 105 -6.02 -2.38 -13.05
N ARG A 106 -5.67 -1.07 -13.05
CA ARG A 106 -4.32 -0.61 -13.39
C ARG A 106 -3.27 -1.09 -12.39
N ILE A 107 -3.57 -1.00 -11.09
CA ILE A 107 -2.67 -1.51 -10.05
C ILE A 107 -2.41 -3.01 -10.26
N GLN A 108 -3.46 -3.81 -10.49
CA GLN A 108 -3.34 -5.25 -10.74
C GLN A 108 -2.48 -5.55 -11.98
N HIS A 109 -2.69 -4.79 -13.05
CA HIS A 109 -1.92 -4.94 -14.28
C HIS A 109 -0.43 -4.59 -14.07
N LEU A 110 -0.14 -3.54 -13.30
CA LEU A 110 1.23 -3.17 -12.94
C LEU A 110 1.90 -4.25 -12.08
N CYS A 111 1.20 -4.81 -11.08
CA CYS A 111 1.70 -5.93 -10.30
C CYS A 111 2.03 -7.14 -11.18
N ALA A 112 1.14 -7.50 -12.11
CA ALA A 112 1.36 -8.62 -13.04
C ALA A 112 2.56 -8.37 -13.96
N LYS A 113 2.76 -7.14 -14.45
CA LYS A 113 3.96 -6.76 -15.24
C LYS A 113 5.25 -6.91 -14.43
N LEU A 114 5.25 -6.46 -13.18
CA LEU A 114 6.40 -6.58 -12.27
C LEU A 114 6.73 -8.04 -11.94
N GLU A 115 5.73 -8.89 -11.72
CA GLU A 115 5.91 -10.34 -11.56
C GLU A 115 6.50 -10.98 -12.82
N GLY A 116 6.01 -10.61 -14.00
CA GLY A 116 6.56 -11.09 -15.29
C GLY A 116 8.02 -10.68 -15.49
N LEU A 117 8.38 -9.45 -15.14
CA LEU A 117 9.76 -8.96 -15.17
C LEU A 117 10.66 -9.74 -14.20
N LEU A 118 10.17 -10.00 -12.98
CA LEU A 118 10.87 -10.80 -11.99
C LEU A 118 11.16 -12.22 -12.50
N ASP A 119 10.15 -12.88 -13.07
CA ASP A 119 10.28 -14.21 -13.66
C ASP A 119 11.28 -14.23 -14.84
N GLN A 120 11.27 -13.20 -15.68
CA GLN A 120 12.22 -13.08 -16.79
C GLN A 120 13.64 -12.92 -16.26
N TRP A 121 13.85 -12.05 -15.27
CA TRP A 121 15.17 -11.81 -14.68
C TRP A 121 15.80 -13.07 -14.08
N GLU A 122 15.00 -13.92 -13.42
CA GLU A 122 15.46 -15.22 -12.91
C GLU A 122 15.92 -16.16 -14.02
N ARG A 123 15.16 -16.23 -15.12
CA ARG A 123 15.52 -17.07 -16.27
C ARG A 123 16.81 -16.59 -16.94
N SER A 124 17.03 -15.28 -16.96
CA SER A 124 18.24 -14.65 -17.52
C SER A 124 19.45 -14.73 -16.56
N LYS A 125 19.34 -15.50 -15.45
CA LYS A 125 20.39 -15.72 -14.44
C LYS A 125 21.00 -14.43 -13.88
N GLY A 126 20.22 -13.35 -13.82
CA GLY A 126 20.71 -12.08 -13.28
C GLY A 126 21.66 -11.29 -14.19
N GLN A 127 21.59 -11.47 -15.52
CA GLN A 127 22.44 -10.71 -16.46
C GLN A 127 22.06 -9.22 -16.61
N LEU A 128 21.06 -8.73 -15.88
CA LEU A 128 20.79 -7.29 -15.81
C LEU A 128 21.98 -6.53 -15.20
N PRO A 129 22.28 -5.33 -15.71
CA PRO A 129 23.06 -4.35 -14.98
C PRO A 129 22.51 -4.23 -13.55
N LEU A 130 23.43 -4.22 -12.58
CA LEU A 130 23.10 -4.15 -11.16
C LEU A 130 22.13 -2.97 -10.85
N GLN A 131 22.29 -1.84 -11.55
CA GLN A 131 21.46 -0.65 -11.40
C GLN A 131 20.01 -0.86 -11.83
N GLU A 132 19.75 -1.48 -12.99
CA GLU A 132 18.40 -1.77 -13.49
C GLU A 132 17.66 -2.76 -12.58
N SER A 133 18.40 -3.75 -12.05
CA SER A 133 17.87 -4.69 -11.05
C SER A 133 17.46 -3.97 -9.76
N PHE A 134 18.25 -3.00 -9.30
CA PHE A 134 17.90 -2.18 -8.13
C PHE A 134 16.66 -1.32 -8.38
N HIS A 135 16.50 -0.75 -9.58
CA HIS A 135 15.33 0.06 -9.91
C HIS A 135 14.04 -0.76 -9.95
N ALA A 136 14.03 -1.92 -10.61
CA ALA A 136 12.87 -2.81 -10.62
C ALA A 136 12.47 -3.26 -9.21
N ARG A 137 13.46 -3.62 -8.39
CA ARG A 137 13.26 -3.98 -6.99
C ARG A 137 12.63 -2.85 -6.19
N HIS A 138 13.19 -1.65 -6.30
CA HIS A 138 12.74 -0.50 -5.52
C HIS A 138 11.33 -0.03 -5.94
N ILE A 139 10.97 -0.20 -7.22
CA ILE A 139 9.60 0.04 -7.70
C ILE A 139 8.61 -0.91 -7.00
N ALA A 140 8.92 -2.21 -6.95
CA ALA A 140 8.03 -3.23 -6.39
C ALA A 140 7.94 -3.18 -4.86
N ILE A 141 9.06 -2.90 -4.17
CA ILE A 141 9.13 -2.94 -2.71
C ILE A 141 8.76 -1.60 -2.07
N SER A 142 9.07 -0.48 -2.70
CA SER A 142 8.93 0.85 -2.08
C SER A 142 8.00 1.76 -2.85
N TYR A 143 8.28 2.07 -4.12
CA TYR A 143 7.54 3.14 -4.81
C TYR A 143 6.05 2.84 -5.01
N LEU A 144 5.69 1.62 -5.43
CA LEU A 144 4.28 1.27 -5.62
C LEU A 144 3.54 1.15 -4.27
N PRO A 145 4.04 0.41 -3.27
CA PRO A 145 3.42 0.35 -1.93
C PRO A 145 3.29 1.73 -1.27
N ASP A 146 4.33 2.56 -1.30
CA ASP A 146 4.33 3.89 -0.68
C ASP A 146 3.36 4.85 -1.37
N ALA A 147 3.31 4.84 -2.70
CA ALA A 147 2.36 5.65 -3.46
C ALA A 147 0.92 5.26 -3.14
N LEU A 148 0.64 3.95 -3.09
CA LEU A 148 -0.69 3.44 -2.73
C LEU A 148 -1.05 3.81 -1.28
N ASN A 149 -0.13 3.64 -0.33
CA ASN A 149 -0.34 3.99 1.07
C ASN A 149 -0.61 5.49 1.22
N THR A 150 0.18 6.33 0.55
CA THR A 150 0.00 7.78 0.54
C THR A 150 -1.38 8.15 0.00
N TYR A 151 -1.82 7.55 -1.11
CA TYR A 151 -3.16 7.77 -1.64
C TYR A 151 -4.26 7.33 -0.66
N LEU A 152 -4.14 6.16 -0.05
CA LEU A 152 -5.14 5.61 0.88
C LEU A 152 -5.20 6.36 2.22
N SER A 153 -4.11 7.02 2.62
CA SER A 153 -4.08 7.90 3.81
C SER A 153 -4.98 9.13 3.67
N ILE A 154 -5.31 9.52 2.44
CA ILE A 154 -6.16 10.66 2.14
C ILE A 154 -7.63 10.24 2.33
N PRO A 155 -8.46 11.05 3.04
CA PRO A 155 -9.87 10.70 3.18
C PRO A 155 -10.59 10.71 1.82
N PRO A 156 -11.54 9.79 1.57
CA PRO A 156 -12.07 9.53 0.22
C PRO A 156 -12.81 10.73 -0.37
N GLN A 157 -13.48 11.50 0.50
CA GLN A 157 -14.15 12.75 0.12
C GLN A 157 -13.18 13.84 -0.36
N PHE A 158 -11.92 13.81 0.08
CA PHE A 158 -10.88 14.74 -0.37
C PHE A 158 -10.18 14.24 -1.63
N ALA A 159 -10.01 12.93 -1.78
CA ALA A 159 -9.27 12.33 -2.88
C ALA A 159 -9.84 12.68 -4.27
N THR A 160 -11.15 12.84 -4.37
CA THR A 160 -11.88 13.15 -5.62
C THR A 160 -12.31 14.60 -5.75
N LYS A 161 -12.48 15.34 -4.64
CA LYS A 161 -13.09 16.67 -4.66
C LYS A 161 -12.12 17.82 -4.43
N LYS A 162 -11.01 17.59 -3.72
CA LYS A 162 -10.05 18.65 -3.40
C LYS A 162 -8.88 18.61 -4.37
N LEU A 163 -8.59 19.78 -4.95
CA LEU A 163 -7.36 19.98 -5.71
C LEU A 163 -6.17 20.10 -4.75
N LEU A 164 -5.08 19.42 -5.08
CA LEU A 164 -3.79 19.51 -4.41
C LEU A 164 -3.02 20.73 -4.93
N SER A 165 -1.83 20.96 -4.40
CA SER A 165 -0.94 22.07 -4.79
C SER A 165 -0.54 22.05 -6.27
N ASN A 166 -0.56 20.88 -6.90
CA ASN A 166 -0.29 20.69 -8.33
C ASN A 166 -1.52 20.96 -9.23
N GLY A 167 -2.65 21.41 -8.66
CA GLY A 167 -3.88 21.69 -9.41
C GLY A 167 -4.68 20.44 -9.80
N MET A 168 -4.25 19.24 -9.41
CA MET A 168 -4.93 17.97 -9.69
C MET A 168 -5.57 17.41 -8.42
N THR A 169 -6.55 16.51 -8.59
CA THR A 169 -7.07 15.73 -7.46
C THR A 169 -6.03 14.69 -7.01
N ALA A 170 -6.19 14.15 -5.81
CA ALA A 170 -5.30 13.07 -5.35
C ALA A 170 -5.42 11.84 -6.24
N GLN A 171 -6.64 11.55 -6.73
CA GLN A 171 -6.85 10.47 -7.68
C GLN A 171 -6.11 10.71 -9.00
N ALA A 172 -6.25 11.89 -9.62
CA ALA A 172 -5.58 12.20 -10.87
C ALA A 172 -4.05 12.20 -10.71
N THR A 173 -3.55 12.67 -9.57
CA THR A 173 -2.11 12.62 -9.25
C THR A 173 -1.62 11.18 -9.15
N PHE A 174 -2.36 10.31 -8.45
CA PHE A 174 -2.00 8.91 -8.31
C PHE A 174 -2.09 8.14 -9.64
N GLU A 175 -3.08 8.45 -10.49
CA GLU A 175 -3.16 7.92 -11.86
C GLU A 175 -1.93 8.29 -12.71
N GLY A 176 -1.40 9.50 -12.53
CA GLY A 176 -0.15 9.95 -13.16
C GLY A 176 1.07 9.18 -12.64
N VAL A 177 1.17 8.97 -11.32
CA VAL A 177 2.24 8.15 -10.72
C VAL A 177 2.21 6.72 -11.26
N LEU A 178 1.03 6.10 -11.33
CA LEU A 178 0.90 4.76 -11.90
C LEU A 178 1.33 4.72 -13.38
N ALA A 179 0.99 5.73 -14.18
CA ALA A 179 1.44 5.80 -15.57
C ALA A 179 2.97 5.89 -15.69
N GLU A 180 3.63 6.65 -14.82
CA GLU A 180 5.10 6.74 -14.80
C GLU A 180 5.74 5.40 -14.40
N LEU A 181 5.18 4.73 -13.38
CA LEU A 181 5.67 3.42 -12.95
C LEU A 181 5.47 2.36 -14.04
N GLU A 182 4.29 2.33 -14.69
CA GLU A 182 4.01 1.45 -15.82
C GLU A 182 5.03 1.64 -16.96
N GLY A 183 5.33 2.89 -17.33
CA GLY A 183 6.31 3.20 -18.37
C GLY A 183 7.73 2.73 -18.00
N LYS A 184 8.16 2.93 -16.75
CA LYS A 184 9.47 2.46 -16.28
C LYS A 184 9.57 0.94 -16.27
N VAL A 185 8.52 0.24 -15.84
CA VAL A 185 8.51 -1.23 -15.83
C VAL A 185 8.55 -1.80 -17.25
N GLU A 186 7.85 -1.17 -18.18
CA GLU A 186 7.88 -1.56 -19.60
C GLU A 186 9.27 -1.37 -20.21
N GLN A 187 9.88 -0.20 -19.98
CA GLN A 187 11.24 0.07 -20.43
C GLN A 187 12.25 -0.97 -19.89
N LEU A 188 12.18 -1.29 -18.59
CA LEU A 188 13.05 -2.30 -17.99
C LEU A 188 12.83 -3.70 -18.58
N GLY A 189 11.59 -4.05 -18.94
CA GLY A 189 11.27 -5.30 -19.61
C GLY A 189 11.85 -5.37 -21.03
N ASP A 190 11.74 -4.28 -21.80
CA ASP A 190 12.29 -4.17 -23.15
C ASP A 190 13.82 -4.22 -23.15
N ASP A 191 14.46 -3.51 -22.22
CA ASP A 191 15.91 -3.50 -22.04
C ASP A 191 16.43 -4.91 -21.70
N LEU A 192 15.73 -5.63 -20.82
CA LEU A 192 16.05 -7.01 -20.47
C LEU A 192 15.91 -7.97 -21.67
N ALA A 193 14.79 -7.88 -22.40
CA ALA A 193 14.56 -8.70 -23.59
C ALA A 193 15.61 -8.43 -24.68
N GLY A 194 16.01 -7.17 -24.86
CA GLY A 194 17.06 -6.78 -25.79
C GLY A 194 18.42 -7.37 -25.45
N GLN A 195 18.79 -7.37 -24.16
CA GLN A 195 20.05 -7.96 -23.70
C GLN A 195 20.09 -9.48 -23.90
N ASP A 196 19.00 -10.18 -23.57
CA ASP A 196 18.88 -11.63 -23.78
C ASP A 196 19.02 -12.01 -25.26
N ALA A 197 18.39 -11.23 -26.15
CA ALA A 197 18.51 -11.41 -27.59
C ALA A 197 19.96 -11.23 -28.08
N GLN A 198 20.67 -10.21 -27.59
CA GLN A 198 22.08 -9.98 -27.92
C GLN A 198 22.99 -11.10 -27.38
N ALA A 199 22.73 -11.60 -26.18
CA ALA A 199 23.46 -12.73 -25.61
C ALA A 199 23.28 -14.00 -26.47
N PHE A 200 22.05 -14.26 -26.92
CA PHE A 200 21.74 -15.36 -27.83
C PHE A 200 22.44 -15.22 -29.18
N LEU A 201 22.44 -14.02 -29.78
CA LEU A 201 23.12 -13.76 -31.05
C LEU A 201 24.62 -14.04 -30.95
N ARG A 202 25.30 -13.49 -29.94
CA ARG A 202 26.73 -13.74 -29.69
C ARG A 202 27.03 -15.23 -29.51
N HIS A 203 26.18 -15.94 -28.80
CA HIS A 203 26.32 -17.39 -28.64
C HIS A 203 26.17 -18.13 -29.97
N SER A 204 25.20 -17.74 -30.80
CA SER A 204 24.98 -18.33 -32.12
C SER A 204 26.15 -18.08 -33.08
N GLU A 205 26.76 -16.89 -33.05
CA GLU A 205 27.95 -16.55 -33.84
C GLU A 205 29.16 -17.36 -33.40
N PHE A 206 29.36 -17.51 -32.09
CA PHE A 206 30.42 -18.36 -31.53
C PHE A 206 30.27 -19.82 -31.99
N LEU A 207 29.06 -20.37 -31.97
CA LEU A 207 28.79 -21.72 -32.46
C LEU A 207 29.09 -21.84 -33.97
N LYS A 208 28.68 -20.85 -34.77
CA LYS A 208 29.00 -20.80 -36.20
C LYS A 208 30.51 -20.75 -36.45
N GLN A 209 31.27 -19.98 -35.67
CA GLN A 209 32.73 -19.96 -35.80
C GLN A 209 33.37 -21.28 -35.39
N LYS A 210 32.92 -21.88 -34.27
CA LYS A 210 33.48 -23.12 -33.73
C LYS A 210 33.18 -24.36 -34.58
N PHE A 211 32.02 -24.40 -35.23
CA PHE A 211 31.56 -25.56 -36.00
C PHE A 211 31.52 -25.33 -37.52
N GLY A 212 31.46 -24.08 -37.98
CA GLY A 212 31.46 -23.71 -39.40
C GLY A 212 32.86 -23.73 -40.05
N ALA A 213 33.94 -23.70 -39.26
CA ALA A 213 35.30 -23.87 -39.75
C ALA A 213 35.68 -25.34 -40.08
N LYS A 214 34.72 -26.28 -40.00
CA LYS A 214 34.86 -27.66 -40.49
C LYS A 214 33.90 -27.90 -41.65
N GLN A 215 34.34 -27.57 -42.85
CA GLN A 215 33.97 -28.28 -44.08
C GLN A 215 35.27 -28.78 -44.73
N PRO A 216 35.23 -29.97 -45.38
CA PRO A 216 36.37 -30.87 -45.58
C PRO A 216 37.53 -30.31 -46.40
#